data_AF-A0A497ANL2-F1
#
_entry.id   AF-A0A497ANL2-F1
#
_cell.length_a   1.000
_cell.length_b   1.000
_cell.length_c   1.000
_cell.angle_alpha   90.00
_cell.angle_beta   90.00
_cell.angle_gamma   90.00
#
_symmetry.space_group_name_H-M   'P 1'
#
loop_
_entity.id
_entity.type
_entity.pdbx_description
1 polymer ?
#
loop_
_entity_poly.entity_id
_entity_poly.type
_entity_poly.pdbx_seq_one_letter_code
_entity_poly.pdbx_strand_id
1 'polypeptide(L)'
;MMAEGKVRTRRTPATAVIAIVTTIAVATSLVATAAAAELSYVKASLESNAAGDCTTLKLMFKTVNPLEKGGVVNITFPEGFNVSKVCLERAICCTFDKVCVDAANRTLSLRTAESIPAKVKCVLTLRNVKNPLTPGEYTLVVATFKNGTIDGPTHSVTIKIKVPPSMSLALASITSKLMMLLDTLVNSVPESAAGNIGNAVSELLRLLDSFMRTLQKM
;
A
#
# COMPACT_ATOMS: atom_id res chain seq x y z
N MET A 1 12.54 65.85 94.05
CA MET A 1 11.35 66.11 93.19
C MET A 1 11.27 64.94 92.21
N MET A 2 10.64 63.81 92.56
CA MET A 2 9.19 63.51 92.62
C MET A 2 8.46 63.57 91.27
N ALA A 3 8.18 62.37 90.73
CA ALA A 3 6.98 61.89 90.01
C ALA A 3 7.39 60.55 89.33
N GLU A 4 7.00 59.32 89.70
CA GLU A 4 5.66 58.75 90.02
C GLU A 4 4.55 59.33 89.14
N GLY A 5 3.84 58.62 88.27
CA GLY A 5 3.73 57.21 87.90
C GLY A 5 2.39 57.05 87.16
N LYS A 6 2.25 56.13 86.20
CA LYS A 6 0.96 55.45 85.94
C LYS A 6 1.11 54.19 85.12
N VAL A 7 0.70 53.09 85.75
CA VAL A 7 0.50 51.74 85.23
C VAL A 7 -0.94 51.63 84.68
N ARG A 8 -1.17 50.89 83.58
CA ARG A 8 -1.90 49.60 83.52
C ARG A 8 -2.40 49.21 82.11
N THR A 9 -2.03 47.98 81.69
CA THR A 9 -2.83 46.93 80.98
C THR A 9 -3.47 47.22 79.61
N ARG A 10 -3.54 46.31 78.62
CA ARG A 10 -3.63 44.84 78.64
C ARG A 10 -3.52 44.28 77.20
N ARG A 11 -3.26 42.96 77.12
CA ARG A 11 -3.67 41.97 76.09
C ARG A 11 -2.77 41.69 74.87
N THR A 12 -1.95 40.65 75.09
CA THR A 12 -1.81 39.39 74.29
C THR A 12 -1.28 39.42 72.86
N PRO A 13 -0.57 38.33 72.48
CA PRO A 13 0.37 38.28 71.36
C PRO A 13 -0.31 37.82 70.07
N ALA A 14 0.25 38.22 68.93
CA ALA A 14 0.06 37.47 67.70
C ALA A 14 1.40 37.46 66.95
N THR A 15 2.22 36.47 67.30
CA THR A 15 3.25 35.92 66.43
C THR A 15 2.62 35.61 65.07
N ALA A 16 2.87 36.46 64.08
CA ALA A 16 2.46 36.18 62.70
C ALA A 16 3.40 35.09 62.15
N VAL A 17 2.97 33.85 62.27
CA VAL A 17 3.60 32.71 61.61
C VAL A 17 3.38 32.82 60.10
N ILE A 18 4.49 32.66 59.38
CA ILE A 18 4.67 32.71 57.93
C ILE A 18 3.80 31.66 57.24
N ALA A 19 3.16 32.04 56.12
CA ALA A 19 2.72 31.09 55.11
C ALA A 19 3.03 31.66 53.71
N ILE A 20 4.26 31.41 53.24
CA ILE A 20 4.57 31.55 51.81
C ILE A 20 3.99 30.31 51.14
N VAL A 21 2.82 30.46 50.53
CA VAL A 21 2.21 29.42 49.71
C VAL A 21 2.84 29.48 48.33
N THR A 22 3.93 28.74 48.12
CA THR A 22 4.45 28.46 46.79
C THR A 22 3.58 27.38 46.16
N THR A 23 2.63 27.80 45.32
CA THR A 23 1.87 26.88 44.48
C THR A 23 2.80 26.28 43.42
N ILE A 24 3.23 25.04 43.64
CA ILE A 24 3.85 24.22 42.59
C ILE A 24 2.72 23.85 41.62
N ALA A 25 2.64 24.55 40.49
CA ALA A 25 1.82 24.13 39.36
C ALA A 25 2.44 22.88 38.75
N VAL A 26 1.95 21.71 39.16
CA VAL A 26 2.28 20.45 38.48
C VAL A 26 1.58 20.51 37.12
N ALA A 27 2.36 20.83 36.08
CA ALA A 27 1.91 20.71 34.70
C ALA A 27 1.70 19.22 34.40
N THR A 28 0.48 18.73 34.60
CA THR A 28 0.06 17.44 34.08
C THR A 28 0.04 17.54 32.57
N SER A 29 1.12 17.11 31.91
CA SER A 29 1.12 16.93 30.46
C SER A 29 0.06 15.88 30.13
N LEU A 30 -1.03 16.30 29.49
CA LEU A 30 -1.96 15.39 28.84
C LEU A 30 -1.16 14.67 27.74
N VAL A 31 -0.71 13.45 28.02
CA VAL A 31 -0.29 12.54 26.95
C VAL A 31 -1.58 12.12 26.27
N ALA A 32 -1.93 12.82 25.19
CA ALA A 32 -2.95 12.33 24.28
C ALA A 32 -2.47 10.97 23.77
N THR A 33 -3.02 9.89 24.31
CA THR A 33 -2.92 8.57 23.68
C THR A 33 -3.66 8.67 22.36
N ALA A 34 -2.94 9.05 21.31
CA ALA A 34 -3.46 9.09 19.95
C ALA A 34 -4.06 7.72 19.64
N ALA A 35 -5.39 7.70 19.47
CA ALA A 35 -6.14 6.53 19.09
C ALA A 35 -5.77 6.09 17.66
N ALA A 36 -5.97 4.80 17.39
CA ALA A 36 -5.79 4.12 16.11
C ALA A 36 -5.94 5.04 14.88
N ALA A 37 -4.86 5.24 14.11
CA ALA A 37 -4.78 6.14 12.97
C ALA A 37 -5.29 5.49 11.67
N GLU A 38 -6.59 5.62 11.39
CA GLU A 38 -7.15 5.26 10.08
C GLU A 38 -6.38 5.89 8.90
N LEU A 39 -6.28 5.21 7.75
CA LEU A 39 -5.75 5.84 6.54
C LEU A 39 -6.90 6.46 5.75
N SER A 40 -6.84 7.76 5.50
CA SER A 40 -7.73 8.38 4.53
C SER A 40 -7.02 8.41 3.18
N TYR A 41 -7.68 7.98 2.09
CA TYR A 41 -7.13 8.04 0.73
C TYR A 41 -5.94 7.10 0.46
N VAL A 42 -6.19 5.81 0.25
CA VAL A 42 -5.17 4.86 -0.25
C VAL A 42 -5.33 4.66 -1.75
N LYS A 43 -4.25 4.88 -2.52
CA LYS A 43 -4.22 4.66 -3.97
C LYS A 43 -2.90 4.02 -4.40
N ALA A 44 -2.99 3.05 -5.31
CA ALA A 44 -1.86 2.36 -5.89
C ALA A 44 -1.93 2.41 -7.42
N SER A 45 -0.78 2.56 -8.07
CA SER A 45 -0.66 2.42 -9.53
C SER A 45 0.69 1.81 -9.91
N LEU A 46 0.69 0.99 -10.95
CA LEU A 46 1.89 0.38 -11.52
C LEU A 46 2.30 1.13 -12.79
N GLU A 47 3.60 1.26 -13.04
CA GLU A 47 4.10 1.79 -14.31
C GLU A 47 3.87 0.81 -15.48
N SER A 48 4.03 -0.49 -15.24
CA SER A 48 3.60 -1.58 -16.12
C SER A 48 2.67 -2.52 -15.36
N ASN A 49 1.51 -2.82 -15.95
CA ASN A 49 0.57 -3.80 -15.43
C ASN A 49 0.56 -5.11 -16.22
N ALA A 50 1.54 -5.35 -17.09
CA ALA A 50 1.64 -6.64 -17.78
C ALA A 50 2.05 -7.75 -16.80
N ALA A 51 1.46 -8.93 -16.97
CA ALA A 51 1.76 -10.09 -16.16
C ALA A 51 3.23 -10.51 -16.29
N GLY A 52 3.87 -10.82 -15.16
CA GLY A 52 5.29 -11.22 -15.10
C GLY A 52 6.32 -10.10 -15.22
N ASP A 53 5.91 -8.88 -15.59
CA ASP A 53 6.82 -7.73 -15.69
C ASP A 53 7.39 -7.32 -14.33
N CYS A 54 8.63 -6.85 -14.35
CA CYS A 54 9.24 -6.12 -13.24
C CYS A 54 8.90 -4.62 -13.41
N THR A 55 8.33 -3.99 -12.38
CA THR A 55 7.78 -2.65 -12.49
C THR A 55 8.00 -1.79 -11.24
N THR A 56 7.57 -0.53 -11.35
CA THR A 56 7.53 0.45 -10.26
C THR A 56 6.09 0.60 -9.77
N LEU A 57 5.88 0.47 -8.47
CA LEU A 57 4.61 0.75 -7.79
C LEU A 57 4.66 2.14 -7.15
N LYS A 58 3.69 2.98 -7.49
CA LYS A 58 3.42 4.26 -6.82
C LYS A 58 2.27 4.06 -5.84
N LEU A 59 2.53 4.23 -4.55
CA LEU A 59 1.54 4.12 -3.48
C LEU A 59 1.36 5.47 -2.81
N MET A 60 0.12 5.90 -2.64
CA MET A 60 -0.24 7.14 -1.95
C MET A 60 -1.17 6.82 -0.79
N PHE A 61 -0.91 7.40 0.37
CA PHE A 61 -1.80 7.33 1.52
C PHE A 61 -1.79 8.63 2.31
N LYS A 62 -2.85 8.90 3.08
CA LYS A 62 -2.86 9.91 4.15
C LYS A 62 -3.21 9.23 5.45
N THR A 63 -2.57 9.64 6.53
CA THR A 63 -2.99 9.20 7.87
C THR A 63 -4.10 10.13 8.36
N VAL A 64 -5.11 9.62 9.06
CA VAL A 64 -6.16 10.44 9.70
C VAL A 64 -5.61 11.08 10.96
N ASN A 65 -4.86 10.31 11.75
CA ASN A 65 -4.09 10.80 12.90
C ASN A 65 -2.58 10.83 12.58
N PRO A 66 -1.76 11.60 13.30
CA PRO A 66 -0.31 11.57 13.09
C PRO A 66 0.25 10.17 13.37
N LEU A 67 1.13 9.67 12.48
CA LEU A 67 1.90 8.47 12.74
C LEU A 67 3.24 8.89 13.33
N GLU A 68 3.39 8.72 14.64
CA GLU A 68 4.57 9.18 15.38
C GLU A 68 5.88 8.57 14.90
N LYS A 69 7.00 9.20 15.27
CA LYS A 69 8.35 8.67 15.00
C LYS A 69 8.47 7.23 15.51
N GLY A 70 8.99 6.35 14.66
CA GLY A 70 9.15 4.94 14.96
C GLY A 70 7.90 4.09 14.72
N GLY A 71 6.78 4.69 14.29
CA GLY A 71 5.64 3.98 13.74
C GLY A 71 6.02 3.21 12.47
N VAL A 72 5.20 2.24 12.08
CA VAL A 72 5.49 1.35 10.95
C VAL A 72 4.34 1.37 9.96
N VAL A 73 4.66 1.49 8.68
CA VAL A 73 3.73 1.28 7.56
C VAL A 73 4.05 -0.08 6.95
N ASN A 74 3.10 -1.01 6.99
CA ASN A 74 3.18 -2.29 6.31
C ASN A 74 2.38 -2.25 5.01
N ILE A 75 3.01 -2.76 3.95
CA ILE A 75 2.41 -2.93 2.64
C ILE A 75 2.48 -4.41 2.31
N THR A 76 1.35 -5.09 2.31
CA THR A 76 1.25 -6.53 2.05
C THR A 76 0.73 -6.74 0.64
N PHE A 77 1.53 -7.45 -0.15
CA PHE A 77 1.19 -7.81 -1.51
C PHE A 77 0.41 -9.14 -1.54
N PRO A 78 -0.59 -9.25 -2.42
CA PRO A 78 -1.34 -10.49 -2.58
C PRO A 78 -0.47 -11.59 -3.18
N GLU A 79 -1.00 -12.81 -3.15
CA GLU A 79 -0.33 -13.96 -3.78
C GLU A 79 -0.04 -13.72 -5.27
N GLY A 80 1.05 -14.32 -5.76
CA GLY A 80 1.53 -14.18 -7.13
C GLY A 80 2.53 -13.02 -7.33
N PHE A 81 2.47 -11.97 -6.51
CA PHE A 81 3.50 -10.92 -6.54
C PHE A 81 4.81 -11.44 -5.95
N ASN A 82 5.92 -11.11 -6.61
CA ASN A 82 7.25 -11.34 -6.06
C ASN A 82 7.85 -10.01 -5.59
N VAL A 83 8.10 -9.93 -4.27
CA VAL A 83 8.62 -8.76 -3.60
C VAL A 83 10.08 -8.90 -3.14
N SER A 84 10.75 -10.01 -3.46
CA SER A 84 12.06 -10.36 -2.89
C SER A 84 13.18 -9.37 -3.26
N LYS A 85 12.97 -8.58 -4.31
CA LYS A 85 13.91 -7.55 -4.79
C LYS A 85 13.38 -6.13 -4.64
N VAL A 86 12.22 -5.97 -3.99
CA VAL A 86 11.56 -4.67 -3.86
C VAL A 86 12.40 -3.74 -3.01
N CYS A 87 12.49 -2.49 -3.44
CA CYS A 87 13.16 -1.44 -2.69
C CYS A 87 12.35 -0.15 -2.73
N LEU A 88 12.41 0.61 -1.64
CA LEU A 88 11.89 1.97 -1.59
C LEU A 88 12.88 2.88 -2.32
N GLU A 89 12.49 3.37 -3.50
CA GLU A 89 13.30 4.34 -4.26
C GLU A 89 13.13 5.75 -3.70
N ARG A 90 11.88 6.13 -3.40
CA ARG A 90 11.54 7.50 -3.01
C ARG A 90 10.33 7.55 -2.10
N ALA A 91 10.39 8.41 -1.10
CA ALA A 91 9.26 8.84 -0.28
C ALA A 91 9.14 10.36 -0.33
N ILE A 92 7.93 10.88 -0.44
CA ILE A 92 7.63 12.33 -0.48
C ILE A 92 6.65 12.65 0.65
N CYS A 93 6.93 13.71 1.41
CA CYS A 93 6.16 14.13 2.59
C CYS A 93 6.13 13.09 3.73
N CYS A 94 7.08 12.16 3.73
CA CYS A 94 7.29 11.13 4.74
C CYS A 94 8.74 10.64 4.65
N THR A 95 9.33 10.30 5.80
CA THR A 95 10.73 9.88 5.90
C THR A 95 10.81 8.57 6.67
N PHE A 96 11.61 7.62 6.19
CA PHE A 96 11.76 6.30 6.79
C PHE A 96 13.24 6.02 7.10
N ASP A 97 13.53 5.53 8.30
CA ASP A 97 14.89 5.20 8.75
C ASP A 97 15.22 3.71 8.59
N LYS A 98 14.18 2.87 8.45
CA LYS A 98 14.33 1.42 8.27
C LYS A 98 13.29 0.89 7.28
N VAL A 99 13.78 0.08 6.34
CA VAL A 99 12.97 -0.64 5.36
C VAL A 99 13.29 -2.12 5.47
N CYS A 100 12.27 -2.96 5.62
CA CYS A 100 12.41 -4.40 5.73
C CYS A 100 11.48 -5.11 4.76
N VAL A 101 12.02 -6.07 4.02
CA VAL A 101 11.25 -6.93 3.11
C VAL A 101 11.12 -8.29 3.73
N ASP A 102 9.89 -8.72 3.98
CA ASP A 102 9.55 -10.11 4.27
C ASP A 102 9.01 -10.75 2.99
N ALA A 103 9.87 -11.45 2.26
CA ALA A 103 9.50 -12.09 1.01
C ALA A 103 8.54 -13.28 1.22
N ALA A 104 8.57 -13.93 2.39
CA ALA A 104 7.70 -15.07 2.69
C ALA A 104 6.25 -14.61 2.89
N ASN A 105 6.07 -13.54 3.68
CA ASN A 105 4.76 -12.93 3.93
C ASN A 105 4.35 -11.89 2.87
N ARG A 106 5.23 -11.60 1.90
CA ARG A 106 5.07 -10.59 0.86
C ARG A 106 4.77 -9.20 1.44
N THR A 107 5.43 -8.85 2.54
CA THR A 107 5.21 -7.60 3.27
C THR A 107 6.45 -6.73 3.22
N LEU A 108 6.25 -5.46 2.88
CA LEU A 108 7.24 -4.40 3.04
C LEU A 108 6.90 -3.60 4.30
N SER A 109 7.81 -3.55 5.26
CA SER A 109 7.68 -2.78 6.49
C SER A 109 8.58 -1.55 6.46
N LEU A 110 7.98 -0.37 6.64
CA LEU A 110 8.64 0.92 6.59
C LEU A 110 8.51 1.61 7.95
N ARG A 111 9.62 1.76 8.68
CA ARG A 111 9.63 2.49 9.96
C ARG A 111 9.86 3.97 9.73
N THR A 112 9.04 4.81 10.34
CA THR A 112 9.12 6.26 10.19
C THR A 112 10.30 6.84 10.95
N ALA A 113 11.13 7.64 10.28
CA ALA A 113 12.24 8.37 10.89
C ALA A 113 11.76 9.58 11.70
N GLU A 114 10.65 10.17 11.26
CA GLU A 114 9.99 11.36 11.81
C GLU A 114 8.49 11.12 11.85
N SER A 115 7.75 11.94 12.60
CA SER A 115 6.29 11.85 12.64
C SER A 115 5.70 12.21 11.27
N ILE A 116 4.79 11.37 10.74
CA ILE A 116 3.99 11.70 9.56
C ILE A 116 2.75 12.44 10.05
N PRO A 117 2.56 13.74 9.74
CA PRO A 117 1.43 14.48 10.27
C PRO A 117 0.10 14.01 9.70
N ALA A 118 -0.96 14.18 10.49
CA ALA A 118 -2.33 13.91 10.05
C ALA A 118 -2.67 14.65 8.74
N LYS A 119 -3.45 13.99 7.88
CA LYS A 119 -3.99 14.50 6.61
C LYS A 119 -2.93 14.86 5.56
N VAL A 120 -1.64 14.65 5.84
CA VAL A 120 -0.55 14.81 4.88
C VAL A 120 -0.50 13.59 3.96
N LYS A 121 -0.35 13.84 2.66
CA LYS A 121 -0.25 12.78 1.65
C LYS A 121 1.20 12.32 1.54
N CYS A 122 1.46 11.11 2.04
CA CYS A 122 2.71 10.41 1.79
C CYS A 122 2.63 9.73 0.41
N VAL A 123 3.69 9.87 -0.39
CA VAL A 123 3.81 9.23 -1.71
C VAL A 123 5.07 8.37 -1.71
N LEU A 124 4.90 7.08 -1.95
CA LEU A 124 5.96 6.09 -2.03
C LEU A 124 6.16 5.64 -3.48
N THR A 125 7.41 5.51 -3.88
CA THR A 125 7.82 4.89 -5.14
C THR A 125 8.65 3.65 -4.81
N LEU A 126 8.09 2.48 -5.12
CA LEU A 126 8.70 1.18 -4.87
C LEU A 126 9.15 0.59 -6.21
N ARG A 127 10.43 0.24 -6.35
CA ARG A 127 10.96 -0.41 -7.55
C ARG A 127 11.06 -1.91 -7.38
N ASN A 128 11.26 -2.59 -8.51
CA ASN A 128 11.51 -4.02 -8.61
C ASN A 128 10.37 -4.88 -8.05
N VAL A 129 9.14 -4.37 -8.15
CA VAL A 129 7.93 -5.16 -7.87
C VAL A 129 7.68 -6.03 -9.09
N LYS A 130 7.69 -7.35 -8.92
CA LYS A 130 7.39 -8.26 -10.04
C LYS A 130 5.92 -8.68 -9.99
N ASN A 131 5.21 -8.39 -11.07
CA ASN A 131 3.80 -8.71 -11.23
C ASN A 131 3.58 -10.23 -11.27
N PRO A 132 2.40 -10.71 -10.81
CA PRO A 132 1.95 -12.08 -11.01
C PRO A 132 2.02 -12.49 -12.48
N LEU A 133 2.21 -13.79 -12.72
CA LEU A 133 2.15 -14.36 -14.07
C LEU A 133 0.72 -14.45 -14.61
N THR A 134 -0.28 -14.42 -13.72
CA THR A 134 -1.69 -14.55 -14.08
C THR A 134 -2.35 -13.17 -14.13
N PRO A 135 -2.97 -12.78 -15.26
CA PRO A 135 -3.82 -11.59 -15.32
C PRO A 135 -4.98 -11.66 -14.32
N GLY A 136 -5.47 -10.50 -13.89
CA GLY A 136 -6.57 -10.43 -12.94
C GLY A 136 -6.55 -9.20 -12.04
N GLU A 137 -7.47 -9.17 -11.09
CA GLU A 137 -7.53 -8.13 -10.06
C GLU A 137 -6.93 -8.63 -8.76
N TYR A 138 -6.09 -7.78 -8.16
CA TYR A 138 -5.29 -8.12 -7.00
C TYR A 138 -5.44 -7.02 -5.95
N THR A 139 -5.63 -7.41 -4.69
CA THR A 139 -5.85 -6.46 -3.60
C THR A 139 -4.60 -6.32 -2.75
N LEU A 140 -4.02 -5.13 -2.76
CA LEU A 140 -2.91 -4.74 -1.90
C LEU A 140 -3.46 -4.25 -0.55
N VAL A 141 -2.84 -4.66 0.56
CA VAL A 141 -3.25 -4.21 1.90
C VAL A 141 -2.20 -3.27 2.47
N VAL A 142 -2.64 -2.12 2.99
CA VAL A 142 -1.80 -1.13 3.66
C VAL A 142 -2.29 -0.94 5.09
N ALA A 143 -1.38 -1.02 6.04
CA ALA A 143 -1.68 -0.91 7.46
C ALA A 143 -0.60 -0.10 8.18
N THR A 144 -1.02 0.70 9.16
CA THR A 144 -0.13 1.43 10.06
C THR A 144 -0.07 0.74 11.42
N PHE A 145 1.08 0.83 12.08
CA PHE A 145 1.32 0.24 13.40
C PHE A 145 2.04 1.24 14.28
N LYS A 146 1.66 1.27 15.56
CA LYS A 146 2.30 2.05 16.60
C LYS A 146 2.65 1.11 17.75
N ASN A 147 3.93 1.07 18.10
CA ASN A 147 4.45 0.20 19.17
C ASN A 147 4.05 -1.30 19.01
N GLY A 148 3.99 -1.79 17.77
CA GLY A 148 3.62 -3.18 17.46
C GLY A 148 2.12 -3.48 17.45
N THR A 149 1.25 -2.53 17.81
CA THR A 149 -0.20 -2.67 17.68
C THR A 149 -0.67 -2.01 16.38
N ILE A 150 -1.66 -2.61 15.71
CA ILE A 150 -2.32 -2.02 14.55
C ILE A 150 -2.89 -0.65 14.96
N ASP A 151 -2.48 0.38 14.22
CA ASP A 151 -2.83 1.78 14.43
C ASP A 151 -3.82 2.21 13.33
N GLY A 152 -5.04 1.66 13.33
CA GLY A 152 -6.13 1.96 12.37
C GLY A 152 -6.69 0.72 11.63
N PRO A 153 -7.86 0.79 10.96
CA PRO A 153 -8.28 -0.29 10.06
C PRO A 153 -7.28 -0.47 8.92
N THR A 154 -7.14 -1.70 8.43
CA THR A 154 -6.36 -1.99 7.22
C THR A 154 -7.09 -1.47 5.99
N HIS A 155 -6.39 -0.80 5.08
CA HIS A 155 -6.97 -0.33 3.82
C HIS A 155 -6.53 -1.21 2.66
N SER A 156 -7.48 -1.53 1.81
CA SER A 156 -7.28 -2.36 0.63
C SER A 156 -7.36 -1.52 -0.63
N VAL A 157 -6.45 -1.75 -1.58
CA VAL A 157 -6.47 -1.11 -2.90
C VAL A 157 -6.29 -2.15 -4.00
N THR A 158 -7.18 -2.11 -4.99
CA THR A 158 -7.16 -3.04 -6.12
C THR A 158 -6.24 -2.54 -7.22
N ILE A 159 -5.40 -3.43 -7.73
CA ILE A 159 -4.57 -3.24 -8.93
C ILE A 159 -4.94 -4.32 -9.96
N LYS A 160 -4.99 -3.92 -11.23
CA LYS A 160 -5.34 -4.81 -12.34
C LYS A 160 -4.09 -5.19 -13.12
N ILE A 161 -3.82 -6.49 -13.24
CA ILE A 161 -2.77 -7.08 -14.07
C ILE A 161 -3.39 -7.56 -15.39
N LYS A 162 -2.70 -7.29 -16.49
CA LYS A 162 -3.16 -7.53 -17.86
C LYS A 162 -2.30 -8.57 -18.56
N VAL A 163 -2.86 -9.20 -19.59
CA VAL A 163 -2.11 -10.03 -20.54
C VAL A 163 -0.95 -9.21 -21.14
N PRO A 164 0.28 -9.76 -21.18
CA PRO A 164 1.42 -9.06 -21.78
C PRO A 164 1.23 -8.83 -23.28
N PRO A 165 1.63 -7.67 -23.82
CA PRO A 165 1.54 -7.39 -25.26
C PRO A 165 2.28 -8.41 -26.13
N SER A 166 3.39 -8.98 -25.63
CA SER A 166 4.16 -10.02 -26.31
C SER A 166 3.36 -11.29 -26.54
N MET A 167 2.51 -11.70 -25.58
CA MET A 167 1.61 -12.84 -25.77
C MET A 167 0.55 -12.52 -26.83
N SER A 168 -0.04 -11.32 -26.79
CA SER A 168 -1.02 -10.90 -27.81
C SER A 168 -0.43 -10.90 -29.23
N LEU A 169 0.80 -10.41 -29.39
CA LEU A 169 1.50 -10.42 -30.68
C LEU A 169 1.86 -11.83 -31.14
N ALA A 170 2.35 -12.70 -30.24
CA ALA A 170 2.65 -14.09 -30.56
C ALA A 170 1.40 -14.83 -31.02
N LEU A 171 0.28 -14.64 -30.32
CA LEU A 171 -1.01 -15.21 -30.69
C LEU A 171 -1.49 -14.71 -32.05
N ALA A 172 -1.41 -13.41 -32.31
CA ALA A 172 -1.76 -12.86 -33.62
C ALA A 172 -0.89 -13.44 -34.74
N SER A 173 0.41 -13.62 -34.50
CA SER A 173 1.34 -14.23 -35.45
C SER A 173 1.01 -15.71 -35.72
N ILE A 174 0.71 -16.49 -34.68
CA ILE A 174 0.29 -17.89 -34.81
C ILE A 174 -1.01 -17.99 -35.61
N THR A 175 -2.01 -17.15 -35.30
CA THR A 175 -3.28 -17.10 -36.02
C THR A 175 -3.07 -16.77 -37.50
N SER A 176 -2.21 -15.79 -37.82
CA SER A 176 -1.88 -15.45 -39.21
C SER A 176 -1.22 -16.62 -39.95
N LYS A 177 -0.25 -17.29 -39.33
CA LYS A 177 0.40 -18.47 -39.94
C LYS A 177 -0.58 -19.62 -40.15
N LEU A 178 -1.47 -19.87 -39.18
CA LEU A 178 -2.47 -20.92 -39.31
C LEU A 178 -3.47 -20.61 -40.44
N MET A 179 -3.92 -19.36 -40.57
CA MET A 179 -4.79 -18.96 -41.68
C MET A 179 -4.12 -19.17 -43.04
N MET A 180 -2.86 -18.80 -43.18
CA MET A 180 -2.09 -19.04 -44.41
C MET A 180 -1.98 -20.55 -44.74
N LEU A 181 -1.73 -21.38 -43.73
CA LEU A 181 -1.67 -22.83 -43.91
C LEU A 181 -3.03 -23.42 -44.27
N LEU A 182 -4.11 -22.90 -43.69
CA LEU A 182 -5.48 -23.29 -44.01
C LEU A 182 -5.87 -22.90 -45.43
N ASP A 183 -5.58 -21.67 -45.85
CA ASP A 183 -5.79 -21.23 -47.23
C ASP A 183 -5.01 -22.10 -48.22
N THR A 184 -3.77 -22.42 -47.88
CA THR A 184 -2.95 -23.32 -48.70
C THR A 184 -3.58 -24.71 -48.76
N LEU A 185 -4.01 -25.27 -47.63
CA LEU A 185 -4.64 -26.59 -47.57
C LEU A 185 -5.93 -26.63 -48.40
N VAL A 186 -6.83 -25.67 -48.21
CA VAL A 186 -8.10 -25.60 -48.93
C VAL A 186 -7.86 -25.53 -50.45
N ASN A 187 -6.89 -24.73 -50.89
CA ASN A 187 -6.54 -24.62 -52.32
C ASN A 187 -5.79 -25.84 -52.88
N SER A 188 -5.28 -26.73 -52.03
CA SER A 188 -4.51 -27.92 -52.43
C SER A 188 -5.33 -29.20 -52.47
N VAL A 189 -6.57 -29.18 -51.96
CA VAL A 189 -7.40 -30.38 -51.82
C VAL A 189 -8.14 -30.66 -53.13
N PRO A 190 -8.01 -31.88 -53.70
CA PRO A 190 -8.79 -32.27 -54.87
C PRO A 190 -10.28 -32.36 -54.53
N GLU A 191 -11.13 -32.00 -55.50
CA GLU A 191 -12.59 -31.86 -55.37
C GLU A 191 -13.27 -33.12 -54.82
N SER A 192 -12.69 -34.30 -55.07
CA SER A 192 -13.14 -35.60 -54.56
C SER A 192 -13.01 -35.80 -53.04
N ALA A 193 -12.21 -34.99 -52.34
CA ALA A 193 -11.99 -35.08 -50.89
C ALA A 193 -12.49 -33.85 -50.10
N ALA A 194 -13.06 -32.86 -50.79
CA ALA A 194 -13.41 -31.54 -50.24
C ALA A 194 -14.45 -31.60 -49.10
N GLY A 195 -15.42 -32.52 -49.15
CA GLY A 195 -16.53 -32.57 -48.18
C GLY A 195 -16.10 -32.88 -46.74
N ASN A 196 -15.25 -33.89 -46.54
CA ASN A 196 -14.80 -34.27 -45.20
C ASN A 196 -13.72 -33.32 -44.65
N ILE A 197 -12.87 -32.76 -45.54
CA ILE A 197 -11.81 -31.83 -45.15
C ILE A 197 -12.39 -30.45 -44.81
N GLY A 198 -13.41 -30.00 -45.55
CA GLY A 198 -14.09 -28.72 -45.26
C GLY A 198 -14.73 -28.68 -43.87
N ASN A 199 -15.35 -29.78 -43.43
CA ASN A 199 -15.94 -29.87 -42.08
C ASN A 199 -14.87 -29.82 -40.98
N ALA A 200 -13.75 -30.55 -41.14
CA ALA A 200 -12.66 -30.55 -40.16
C ALA A 200 -11.96 -29.18 -40.08
N VAL A 201 -11.73 -28.52 -41.22
CA VAL A 201 -11.18 -27.15 -41.27
C VAL A 201 -12.12 -26.15 -40.61
N SER A 202 -13.42 -26.26 -40.86
CA SER A 202 -14.42 -25.37 -40.25
C SER A 202 -14.46 -25.50 -38.73
N GLU A 203 -14.39 -26.72 -38.18
CA GLU A 203 -14.35 -26.90 -36.73
C GLU A 203 -13.03 -26.41 -36.12
N LEU A 204 -11.90 -26.59 -36.81
CA LEU A 204 -10.61 -26.04 -36.36
C LEU A 204 -10.64 -24.51 -36.32
N LEU A 205 -11.21 -23.86 -37.34
CA LEU A 205 -11.40 -22.41 -37.37
C LEU A 205 -12.29 -21.93 -36.23
N ARG A 206 -13.36 -22.67 -35.92
CA ARG A 206 -14.27 -22.36 -34.81
C ARG A 206 -13.58 -22.49 -33.46
N LEU A 207 -12.77 -23.54 -33.26
CA LEU A 207 -11.97 -23.74 -32.05
C LEU A 207 -10.91 -22.64 -31.89
N LEU A 208 -10.26 -22.25 -32.98
CA LEU A 208 -9.28 -21.17 -32.97
C LEU A 208 -9.91 -19.83 -32.58
N ASP A 209 -11.06 -19.49 -33.18
CA ASP A 209 -11.79 -18.26 -32.87
C ASP A 209 -12.29 -18.27 -31.41
N SER A 210 -12.79 -19.40 -30.91
CA SER A 210 -13.17 -19.58 -29.51
C SER A 210 -11.98 -19.42 -28.55
N PHE A 211 -10.82 -19.95 -28.92
CA PHE A 211 -9.59 -19.83 -28.15
C PHE A 211 -9.10 -18.37 -28.09
N MET A 212 -9.07 -17.68 -29.24
CA MET A 212 -8.67 -16.27 -29.33
C MET A 212 -9.61 -15.36 -28.54
N ARG A 213 -10.93 -15.59 -28.62
CA ARG A 213 -11.92 -14.84 -27.81
C ARG A 213 -11.76 -15.08 -26.32
N THR A 214 -11.40 -16.31 -25.91
CA THR A 214 -11.13 -16.61 -24.50
C THR A 214 -9.90 -15.84 -24.03
N LEU A 215 -8.82 -15.83 -24.82
CA LEU A 215 -7.59 -15.10 -24.48
C LEU A 215 -7.78 -13.57 -24.43
N GLN A 216 -8.67 -13.00 -25.25
CA GLN A 216 -9.01 -11.57 -25.19
C GLN A 216 -9.82 -11.18 -23.95
N LYS A 217 -10.48 -12.15 -23.30
CA LYS A 217 -11.29 -11.94 -22.09
C LYS A 217 -10.50 -12.14 -20.79
N MET A 218 -9.31 -12.75 -20.85
CA MET A 218 -8.37 -12.87 -19.74
C MET A 218 -7.55 -11.58 -19.59
#